data_AF-A0A7C3QHJ8-F1
#
_entry.id   AF-A0A7C3QHJ8-F1
#
_cell.length_a   1.000
_cell.length_b   1.000
_cell.length_c   1.000
_cell.angle_alpha   90.00
_cell.angle_beta   90.00
_cell.angle_gamma   90.00
#
_symmetry.space_group_name_H-M   'P 1'
#
loop_
_entity.id
_entity.type
_entity.pdbx_description
1 polymer ?
#
loop_
_entity_poly.entity_id
_entity_poly.type
_entity_poly.pdbx_seq_one_letter_code
_entity_poly.pdbx_strand_id
1 'polypeptide(L)'
;MNASCHWRLRTHQEIGMSSITRPLLALSLLCVPGPVLAGEPNLADRALAVLQTHCARCHGPGGQAKGGFDFVLDRERLVSRGKVVAGKPAESPLFEKVSKGQMPPASVKTRPGADEVTVLRQWIEAGASLPTVPARSFVTDADVLRIIHDDLQKLPQKQRRFMRYLTLANLANAGVTDAELKQTRQAASKLVNSLSWHPRVTVPASVDANGLVLRLDMRDYQWTALTWDRVQAAYPYRINRDTPEAKAIAKETGSEQAHVRADWFIATVSRPPLYHDFLALPGTHRALERLVRVEALTNLEQERVARAGFNESGVSRNNRVIERHDAAHGAYWRSYDFADNTERQNVFQFPLGPLPGTTSFTHAGGELIFNLPNGLQGYMLVDGRGRRIDRGPVEIVSDPKRPDR
;
A
#
# COMPACT_ATOMS: atom_id res chain seq x y z
N MET A 1 -41.67 43.79 19.84
CA MET A 1 -41.78 45.26 19.69
C MET A 1 -40.99 45.93 20.79
N ASN A 2 -40.08 46.81 20.37
CA ASN A 2 -39.33 47.86 21.08
C ASN A 2 -38.48 47.56 22.33
N ALA A 3 -37.17 47.46 22.02
CA ALA A 3 -35.97 47.93 22.72
C ALA A 3 -36.13 48.99 23.82
N SER A 4 -35.20 48.94 24.79
CA SER A 4 -34.36 50.09 25.18
C SER A 4 -33.12 49.62 25.96
N CYS A 5 -31.99 50.21 25.62
CA CYS A 5 -30.63 49.91 26.03
C CYS A 5 -30.15 50.98 27.03
N HIS A 6 -29.52 50.61 28.16
CA HIS A 6 -28.76 51.55 28.98
C HIS A 6 -27.49 50.90 29.56
N TRP A 7 -26.35 51.47 29.17
CA TRP A 7 -25.02 51.18 29.70
C TRP A 7 -24.78 51.96 31.00
N ARG A 8 -24.17 51.33 32.01
CA ARG A 8 -23.53 52.04 33.14
C ARG A 8 -22.13 51.47 33.40
N LEU A 9 -21.17 52.38 33.30
CA LEU A 9 -19.77 52.23 33.72
C LEU A 9 -19.71 51.96 35.22
N ARG A 10 -18.88 51.00 35.64
CA ARG A 10 -18.41 50.88 37.04
C ARG A 10 -16.94 51.24 37.11
N THR A 11 -16.68 52.28 37.88
CA THR A 11 -15.37 52.75 38.29
C THR A 11 -14.79 51.90 39.42
N HIS A 12 -13.46 51.98 39.50
CA HIS A 12 -12.51 51.29 40.35
C HIS A 12 -12.90 51.17 41.82
N GLN A 13 -12.60 50.01 42.39
CA GLN A 13 -12.56 49.78 43.83
C GLN A 13 -11.10 49.50 44.23
N GLU A 14 -10.64 50.30 45.18
CA GLU A 14 -9.31 50.28 45.79
C GLU A 14 -9.05 48.96 46.54
N ILE A 15 -7.86 48.39 46.38
CA ILE A 15 -7.33 47.33 47.24
C ILE A 15 -5.99 47.81 47.78
N GLY A 16 -5.89 47.78 49.10
CA GLY A 16 -4.85 48.39 49.91
C GLY A 16 -3.45 47.80 49.77
N MET A 17 -2.49 48.63 50.16
CA MET A 17 -1.08 48.33 50.30
C MET A 17 -0.85 47.31 51.44
N SER A 18 -0.12 46.25 51.14
CA SER A 18 0.56 45.42 52.16
C SER A 18 1.85 44.83 51.61
N SER A 19 2.93 45.14 52.33
CA SER A 19 4.23 44.42 52.41
C SER A 19 4.96 44.07 51.11
N ILE A 20 5.97 44.89 50.77
CA ILE A 20 7.01 44.59 49.78
C ILE A 20 7.96 43.52 50.36
N THR A 21 7.67 42.25 50.13
CA THR A 21 8.68 41.19 50.10
C THR A 21 9.21 41.06 48.68
N ARG A 22 10.50 41.37 48.47
CA ARG A 22 11.19 41.15 47.18
C ARG A 22 11.32 39.65 46.91
N PRO A 23 10.68 39.07 45.88
CA PRO A 23 11.06 37.76 45.40
C PRO A 23 12.23 37.94 44.42
N LEU A 24 13.33 37.24 44.68
CA LEU A 24 14.37 36.99 43.69
C LEU A 24 13.70 36.35 42.46
N LEU A 25 13.66 37.06 41.34
CA LEU A 25 13.36 36.46 40.04
C LEU A 25 14.49 35.49 39.72
N ALA A 26 14.28 34.20 40.00
CA ALA A 26 15.06 33.14 39.38
C ALA A 26 14.72 33.16 37.88
N LEU A 27 15.66 33.63 37.07
CA LEU A 27 15.62 33.52 35.62
C LEU A 27 15.74 32.04 35.26
N SER A 28 14.64 31.30 35.29
CA SER A 28 14.56 29.94 34.80
C SER A 28 14.79 29.96 33.29
N LEU A 29 16.00 29.57 32.86
CA LEU A 29 16.29 29.23 31.47
C LEU A 29 15.28 28.15 31.04
N LEU A 30 14.28 28.56 30.25
CA LEU A 30 13.53 27.62 29.42
C LEU A 30 14.52 27.07 28.38
N CYS A 31 15.02 25.86 28.62
CA CYS A 31 15.64 25.03 27.59
C CYS A 31 14.54 24.68 26.59
N VAL A 32 14.36 25.52 25.57
CA VAL A 32 13.66 25.12 24.36
C VAL A 32 14.50 24.00 23.73
N PRO A 33 14.00 22.75 23.62
CA PRO A 33 14.72 21.74 22.88
C PRO A 33 14.86 22.26 21.44
N GLY A 34 16.10 22.53 21.04
CA GLY A 34 16.39 22.87 19.65
C GLY A 34 15.86 21.77 18.73
N PRO A 35 15.55 22.10 17.46
CA PRO A 35 15.23 21.06 16.49
C PRO A 35 16.38 20.05 16.52
N VAL A 36 16.04 18.78 16.78
CA VAL A 36 16.97 17.67 16.61
C VAL A 36 17.32 17.66 15.12
N LEU A 37 18.44 18.28 14.78
CA LEU A 37 19.03 18.15 13.47
C LEU A 37 19.28 16.66 13.29
N ALA A 38 18.55 16.04 12.37
CA ALA A 38 18.94 14.75 11.82
C ALA A 38 20.42 14.89 11.43
N GLY A 39 21.29 14.09 12.07
CA GLY A 39 22.73 14.17 11.85
C GLY A 39 23.03 14.09 10.36
N GLU A 40 24.03 14.84 9.90
CA GLU A 40 24.39 14.82 8.48
C GLU A 40 24.63 13.39 8.01
N PRO A 41 24.07 12.99 6.85
CA PRO A 41 24.28 11.66 6.30
C PRO A 41 25.78 11.40 6.15
N ASN A 42 26.23 10.21 6.55
CA ASN A 42 27.65 9.88 6.51
C ASN A 42 28.15 9.89 5.04
N LEU A 43 29.48 9.92 4.86
CA LEU A 43 30.09 10.02 3.53
C LEU A 43 29.63 8.90 2.57
N ALA A 44 29.42 7.69 3.08
CA ALA A 44 28.95 6.56 2.28
C ALA A 44 27.49 6.73 1.83
N ASP A 45 26.61 7.26 2.69
CA ASP A 45 25.21 7.56 2.37
C ASP A 45 25.12 8.63 1.27
N ARG A 46 25.92 9.69 1.41
CA ARG A 46 26.00 10.78 0.43
C ARG A 46 26.50 10.29 -0.92
N ALA A 47 27.55 9.47 -0.94
CA ALA A 47 28.08 8.91 -2.18
C ALA A 47 27.08 7.96 -2.86
N LEU A 48 26.42 7.09 -2.07
CA LEU A 48 25.38 6.20 -2.59
C LEU A 48 24.23 7.00 -3.22
N ALA A 49 23.79 8.09 -2.59
CA ALA A 49 22.76 8.96 -3.14
C ALA A 49 23.15 9.57 -4.49
N VAL A 50 24.42 9.98 -4.67
CA VAL A 50 24.94 10.47 -5.95
C VAL A 50 24.90 9.37 -7.02
N LEU A 51 25.37 8.16 -6.69
CA LEU A 51 25.37 7.02 -7.61
C LEU A 51 23.94 6.61 -8.01
N GLN A 52 23.00 6.62 -7.07
CA GLN A 52 21.58 6.33 -7.33
C GLN A 52 20.94 7.39 -8.24
N THR A 53 21.16 8.67 -7.94
CA THR A 53 20.50 9.79 -8.63
C THR A 53 21.01 9.95 -10.05
N HIS A 54 22.34 9.90 -10.25
CA HIS A 54 22.96 10.28 -11.51
C HIS A 54 23.47 9.10 -12.36
N CYS A 55 23.67 7.92 -11.76
CA CYS A 55 24.33 6.79 -12.44
C CYS A 55 23.44 5.55 -12.61
N ALA A 56 22.61 5.21 -11.63
CA ALA A 56 21.90 3.93 -11.57
C ALA A 56 20.93 3.68 -12.74
N ARG A 57 20.37 4.73 -13.36
CA ARG A 57 19.48 4.59 -14.52
C ARG A 57 20.14 3.84 -15.70
N CYS A 58 21.42 4.05 -15.92
CA CYS A 58 22.16 3.44 -17.04
C CYS A 58 23.10 2.33 -16.59
N HIS A 59 23.60 2.40 -15.35
CA HIS A 59 24.65 1.53 -14.83
C HIS A 59 24.26 0.77 -13.56
N GLY A 60 23.01 0.87 -13.08
CA GLY A 60 22.52 0.13 -11.92
C GLY A 60 21.74 -1.14 -12.32
N PRO A 61 21.35 -1.98 -11.33
CA PRO A 61 20.63 -3.22 -11.60
C PRO A 61 19.34 -2.96 -12.37
N GLY A 62 19.17 -3.64 -13.52
CA GLY A 62 18.03 -3.42 -14.43
C GLY A 62 18.16 -2.18 -15.34
N GLY A 63 19.30 -1.47 -15.29
CA GLY A 63 19.63 -0.38 -16.21
C GLY A 63 20.12 -0.88 -17.58
N GLN A 64 20.35 0.07 -18.50
CA GLN A 64 20.73 -0.23 -19.90
C GLN A 64 22.15 -0.80 -20.10
N ALA A 65 22.87 -1.10 -19.01
CA ALA A 65 24.25 -1.58 -19.00
C ALA A 65 25.22 -0.77 -19.90
N LYS A 66 25.03 0.55 -20.02
CA LYS A 66 25.86 1.39 -20.91
C LYS A 66 27.31 1.34 -20.43
N GLY A 67 28.27 1.32 -21.35
CA GLY A 67 29.68 1.14 -20.98
C GLY A 67 30.03 -0.24 -20.40
N GLY A 68 29.16 -1.24 -20.60
CA GLY A 68 29.42 -2.65 -20.33
C GLY A 68 29.20 -3.10 -18.88
N PHE A 69 28.44 -2.35 -18.09
CA PHE A 69 28.12 -2.75 -16.71
C PHE A 69 26.82 -2.14 -16.16
N ASP A 70 26.20 -2.86 -15.23
CA ASP A 70 24.91 -2.60 -14.59
C ASP A 70 24.97 -2.71 -13.04
N PHE A 71 26.17 -2.57 -12.47
CA PHE A 71 26.43 -2.81 -11.05
C PHE A 71 27.01 -1.60 -10.30
N VAL A 72 26.65 -0.38 -10.69
CA VAL A 72 27.19 0.86 -10.08
C VAL A 72 26.86 1.05 -8.60
N LEU A 73 25.89 0.29 -8.07
CA LEU A 73 25.53 0.31 -6.64
C LEU A 73 26.16 -0.85 -5.85
N ASP A 74 26.98 -1.68 -6.52
CA ASP A 74 27.66 -2.83 -5.94
C ASP A 74 29.16 -2.52 -5.86
N ARG A 75 29.62 -2.20 -4.64
CA ARG A 75 31.02 -1.86 -4.39
C ARG A 75 31.96 -3.00 -4.76
N GLU A 76 31.63 -4.24 -4.43
CA GLU A 76 32.51 -5.39 -4.67
C GLU A 76 32.74 -5.59 -6.15
N ARG A 77 31.68 -5.45 -6.96
CA ARG A 77 31.78 -5.51 -8.42
C ARG A 77 32.48 -4.28 -8.99
N LEU A 78 32.25 -3.09 -8.46
CA LEU A 78 32.98 -1.88 -8.88
C LEU A 78 34.49 -2.02 -8.68
N VAL A 79 34.93 -2.58 -7.55
CA VAL A 79 36.35 -2.78 -7.25
C VAL A 79 36.93 -3.96 -8.05
N SER A 80 36.30 -5.13 -8.00
CA SER A 80 36.81 -6.34 -8.68
C SER A 80 36.83 -6.22 -10.21
N ARG A 81 35.98 -5.39 -10.80
CA ARG A 81 35.95 -5.10 -12.24
C ARG A 81 36.72 -3.84 -12.62
N GLY A 82 37.50 -3.27 -11.69
CA GLY A 82 38.41 -2.14 -11.94
C GLY A 82 37.72 -0.84 -12.32
N LYS A 83 36.45 -0.63 -11.93
CA LYS A 83 35.73 0.64 -12.14
C LYS A 83 36.06 1.66 -11.06
N VAL A 84 36.38 1.18 -9.87
CA VAL A 84 36.85 1.98 -8.73
C VAL A 84 38.08 1.30 -8.14
N VAL A 85 39.14 2.06 -7.91
CA VAL A 85 40.31 1.64 -7.15
C VAL A 85 40.20 2.26 -5.76
N ALA A 86 39.84 1.45 -4.76
CA ALA A 86 39.63 1.91 -3.39
C ALA A 86 40.88 2.62 -2.85
N GLY A 87 40.69 3.81 -2.26
CA GLY A 87 41.75 4.68 -1.77
C GLY A 87 42.38 5.58 -2.84
N LYS A 88 42.08 5.38 -4.13
CA LYS A 88 42.77 6.05 -5.24
C LYS A 88 41.82 6.62 -6.29
N PRO A 89 41.26 7.83 -6.08
CA PRO A 89 40.35 8.45 -7.04
C PRO A 89 40.99 8.69 -8.41
N ALA A 90 42.26 9.08 -8.45
CA ALA A 90 42.97 9.34 -9.71
C ALA A 90 43.17 8.07 -10.56
N GLU A 91 43.23 6.89 -9.94
CA GLU A 91 43.34 5.60 -10.62
C GLU A 91 41.97 4.96 -10.88
N SER A 92 40.85 5.62 -10.50
CA SER A 92 39.50 5.08 -10.62
C SER A 92 38.82 5.55 -11.92
N PRO A 93 38.57 4.67 -12.90
CA PRO A 93 37.96 5.06 -14.18
C PRO A 93 36.59 5.71 -14.03
N LEU A 94 35.79 5.29 -13.03
CA LEU A 94 34.51 5.93 -12.71
C LEU A 94 34.70 7.42 -12.39
N PHE A 95 35.65 7.74 -11.50
CA PHE A 95 35.91 9.11 -11.07
C PHE A 95 36.56 9.95 -12.17
N GLU A 96 37.47 9.37 -12.95
CA GLU A 96 38.10 10.04 -14.09
C GLU A 96 37.05 10.53 -15.10
N LYS A 97 36.07 9.68 -15.42
CA LYS A 97 34.99 10.04 -16.37
C LYS A 97 34.05 11.11 -15.82
N VAL A 98 33.72 11.03 -14.53
CA VAL A 98 32.85 12.01 -13.87
C VAL A 98 33.54 13.37 -13.73
N SER A 99 34.79 13.40 -13.27
CA SER A 99 35.58 14.63 -13.06
C SER A 99 35.88 15.38 -14.37
N LYS A 100 36.08 14.66 -15.48
CA LYS A 100 36.22 15.24 -16.83
C LYS A 100 34.90 15.65 -17.47
N GLY A 101 33.78 15.48 -16.77
CA GLY A 101 32.46 15.77 -17.30
C GLY A 101 32.08 14.90 -18.52
N GLN A 102 32.65 13.70 -18.65
CA GLN A 102 32.30 12.76 -19.72
C GLN A 102 31.09 11.88 -19.35
N MET A 103 30.80 11.76 -18.06
CA MET A 103 29.65 11.05 -17.53
C MET A 103 28.86 11.97 -16.58
N PRO A 104 27.52 11.98 -16.65
CA PRO A 104 26.66 11.37 -17.68
C PRO A 104 26.89 11.94 -19.10
N PRO A 105 26.47 11.25 -20.18
CA PRO A 105 26.59 11.75 -21.56
C PRO A 105 25.90 13.11 -21.76
N ALA A 106 26.36 13.90 -22.73
CA ALA A 106 25.86 15.26 -22.97
C ALA A 106 24.34 15.37 -23.18
N SER A 107 23.67 14.30 -23.64
CA SER A 107 22.22 14.24 -23.80
C SER A 107 21.44 14.15 -22.48
N VAL A 108 22.11 13.90 -21.35
CA VAL A 108 21.50 13.78 -20.03
C VAL A 108 21.61 15.12 -19.29
N LYS A 109 20.45 15.74 -19.03
CA LYS A 109 20.37 17.06 -18.37
C LYS A 109 20.75 17.04 -16.88
N THR A 110 20.44 15.96 -16.17
CA THR A 110 20.73 15.79 -14.74
C THR A 110 22.14 15.25 -14.56
N ARG A 111 23.04 16.07 -14.01
CA ARG A 111 24.45 15.74 -13.84
C ARG A 111 24.92 16.06 -12.42
N PRO A 112 25.91 15.34 -11.89
CA PRO A 112 26.50 15.67 -10.60
C PRO A 112 27.07 17.09 -10.59
N GLY A 113 26.74 17.87 -9.57
CA GLY A 113 27.36 19.17 -9.29
C GLY A 113 28.78 19.03 -8.71
N ALA A 114 29.52 20.14 -8.59
CA ALA A 114 30.90 20.13 -8.08
C ALA A 114 31.02 19.51 -6.67
N ASP A 115 30.04 19.75 -5.80
CA ASP A 115 29.99 19.20 -4.44
C ASP A 115 29.76 17.68 -4.46
N GLU A 116 28.89 17.18 -5.34
CA GLU A 116 28.62 15.75 -5.51
C GLU A 116 29.82 15.01 -6.11
N VAL A 117 30.54 15.65 -7.05
CA VAL A 117 31.81 15.13 -7.56
C VAL A 117 32.85 15.07 -6.44
N THR A 118 32.90 16.08 -5.57
CA THR A 118 33.79 16.10 -4.40
C THR A 118 33.45 14.99 -3.42
N VAL A 119 32.16 14.71 -3.18
CA VAL A 119 31.69 13.58 -2.37
C VAL A 119 32.17 12.25 -2.95
N LEU A 120 32.07 12.04 -4.26
CA LEU A 120 32.57 10.82 -4.91
C LEU A 120 34.09 10.66 -4.76
N ARG A 121 34.85 11.76 -4.86
CA ARG A 121 36.31 11.74 -4.64
C ARG A 121 36.64 11.29 -3.22
N GLN A 122 36.06 11.95 -2.23
CA GLN A 122 36.26 11.69 -0.81
C GLN A 122 35.84 10.25 -0.45
N TRP A 123 34.73 9.78 -1.01
CA TRP A 123 34.25 8.42 -0.82
C TRP A 123 35.23 7.37 -1.34
N ILE A 124 35.79 7.56 -2.54
CA ILE A 124 36.79 6.65 -3.09
C ILE A 124 38.08 6.69 -2.26
N GLU A 125 38.54 7.89 -1.87
CA GLU A 125 39.66 8.09 -0.94
C GLU A 125 39.45 7.33 0.37
N ALA A 126 38.24 7.35 0.92
CA ALA A 126 37.87 6.63 2.14
C ALA A 126 37.65 5.12 1.95
N GLY A 127 38.04 4.55 0.80
CA GLY A 127 37.95 3.12 0.52
C GLY A 127 36.65 2.66 -0.14
N ALA A 128 35.85 3.61 -0.64
CA ALA A 128 34.61 3.39 -1.38
C ALA A 128 33.59 2.51 -0.63
N SER A 129 33.51 2.62 0.71
CA SER A 129 32.61 1.80 1.53
C SER A 129 31.14 2.09 1.21
N LEU A 130 30.30 1.06 1.16
CA LEU A 130 28.85 1.27 1.17
C LEU A 130 28.39 1.54 2.60
N PRO A 131 27.23 2.21 2.79
CA PRO A 131 26.62 2.32 4.09
C PRO A 131 26.52 0.95 4.75
N THR A 132 27.05 0.81 5.96
CA THR A 132 26.85 -0.41 6.75
C THR A 132 25.40 -0.41 7.20
N VAL A 133 24.55 -1.16 6.50
CA VAL A 133 23.23 -1.51 7.01
C VAL A 133 23.48 -2.50 8.15
N PRO A 134 23.22 -2.14 9.42
CA PRO A 134 23.38 -3.10 10.51
C PRO A 134 22.55 -4.33 10.18
N ALA A 135 23.19 -5.51 10.20
CA ALA A 135 22.51 -6.76 9.96
C ALA A 135 21.37 -6.87 10.98
N ARG A 136 20.13 -6.96 10.50
CA ARG A 136 18.98 -7.11 11.40
C ARG A 136 19.15 -8.40 12.18
N SER A 137 18.91 -8.34 13.49
CA SER A 137 18.83 -9.55 14.31
C SER A 137 17.74 -10.46 13.76
N PHE A 138 18.06 -11.74 13.61
CA PHE A 138 17.08 -12.73 13.17
C PHE A 138 15.93 -12.80 14.20
N VAL A 139 14.70 -12.69 13.71
CA VAL A 139 13.49 -12.76 14.54
C VAL A 139 12.90 -14.15 14.45
N THR A 140 12.89 -14.90 15.55
CA THR A 140 12.34 -16.26 15.56
C THR A 140 10.82 -16.25 15.64
N ASP A 141 10.16 -17.38 15.35
CA ASP A 141 8.72 -17.51 15.57
C ASP A 141 8.37 -17.36 17.06
N ALA A 142 9.25 -17.80 17.97
CA ALA A 142 9.09 -17.59 19.40
C ALA A 142 9.11 -16.10 19.78
N ASP A 143 9.95 -15.29 19.12
CA ASP A 143 9.95 -13.84 19.31
C ASP A 143 8.65 -13.20 18.82
N VAL A 144 8.13 -13.64 17.68
CA VAL A 144 6.83 -13.16 17.16
C VAL A 144 5.70 -13.50 18.13
N LEU A 145 5.66 -14.73 18.65
CA LEU A 145 4.67 -15.15 19.65
C LEU A 145 4.79 -14.33 20.94
N ARG A 146 6.01 -14.10 21.43
CA ARG A 146 6.24 -13.25 22.61
C ARG A 146 5.76 -11.83 22.40
N ILE A 147 6.08 -11.20 21.27
CA ILE A 147 5.60 -9.86 20.91
C ILE A 147 4.06 -9.80 20.93
N ILE A 148 3.39 -10.80 20.33
CA ILE A 148 1.93 -10.87 20.30
C ILE A 148 1.37 -11.06 21.72
N HIS A 149 1.94 -11.96 22.51
CA HIS A 149 1.49 -12.22 23.87
C HIS A 149 1.63 -10.96 24.74
N ASP A 150 2.79 -10.31 24.71
CA ASP A 150 3.06 -9.07 25.45
C ASP A 150 2.11 -7.95 25.05
N ASP A 151 1.77 -7.86 23.76
CA ASP A 151 0.78 -6.91 23.27
C ASP A 151 -0.63 -7.21 23.79
N LEU A 152 -1.06 -8.47 23.77
CA LEU A 152 -2.35 -8.88 24.31
C LEU A 152 -2.47 -8.57 25.81
N GLN A 153 -1.39 -8.73 26.58
CA GLN A 153 -1.41 -8.41 28.02
C GLN A 153 -1.66 -6.92 28.30
N LYS A 154 -1.30 -6.02 27.38
CA LYS A 154 -1.58 -4.58 27.49
C LYS A 154 -3.04 -4.24 27.20
N LEU A 155 -3.82 -5.16 26.64
CA LEU A 155 -5.21 -4.93 26.25
C LEU A 155 -6.20 -5.46 27.31
N PRO A 156 -7.38 -4.82 27.45
CA PRO A 156 -8.45 -5.32 28.30
C PRO A 156 -8.88 -6.74 27.88
N GLN A 157 -9.04 -7.65 28.84
CA GLN A 157 -9.33 -9.07 28.59
C GLN A 157 -10.50 -9.29 27.63
N LYS A 158 -11.57 -8.51 27.76
CA LYS A 158 -12.78 -8.61 26.91
C LYS A 158 -12.53 -8.27 25.44
N GLN A 159 -11.44 -7.56 25.12
CA GLN A 159 -11.10 -7.13 23.76
C GLN A 159 -10.16 -8.11 23.05
N ARG A 160 -9.37 -8.89 23.79
CA ARG A 160 -8.33 -9.78 23.25
C ARG A 160 -8.86 -10.75 22.19
N ARG A 161 -10.10 -11.23 22.34
CA ARG A 161 -10.78 -12.13 21.38
C ARG A 161 -10.93 -11.57 19.95
N PHE A 162 -10.88 -10.24 19.78
CA PHE A 162 -11.02 -9.58 18.49
C PHE A 162 -9.68 -9.32 17.79
N MET A 163 -8.56 -9.54 18.48
CA MET A 163 -7.23 -9.21 17.97
C MET A 163 -6.75 -10.29 17.02
N ARG A 164 -6.22 -9.85 15.88
CA ARG A 164 -5.50 -10.64 14.89
C ARG A 164 -4.21 -9.92 14.52
N TYR A 165 -3.24 -10.64 13.96
CA TYR A 165 -1.94 -10.06 13.69
C TYR A 165 -1.41 -10.43 12.30
N LEU A 166 -0.65 -9.52 11.71
CA LEU A 166 0.16 -9.78 10.51
C LEU A 166 1.63 -9.63 10.88
N THR A 167 2.46 -10.62 10.53
CA THR A 167 3.92 -10.57 10.76
C THR A 167 4.68 -10.36 9.45
N LEU A 168 5.71 -9.51 9.51
CA LEU A 168 6.69 -9.25 8.46
C LEU A 168 8.07 -9.85 8.82
N ALA A 169 8.17 -10.61 9.93
CA ALA A 169 9.43 -11.17 10.40
C ALA A 169 10.13 -12.04 9.33
N ASN A 170 9.36 -12.80 8.55
CA ASN A 170 9.89 -13.59 7.43
C ASN A 170 10.57 -12.73 6.36
N LEU A 171 10.02 -11.56 6.05
CA LEU A 171 10.60 -10.64 5.08
C LEU A 171 11.85 -9.96 5.65
N ALA A 172 11.79 -9.52 6.90
CA ALA A 172 12.94 -8.91 7.57
C ALA A 172 14.13 -9.89 7.63
N ASN A 173 13.88 -11.15 7.97
CA ASN A 173 14.87 -12.23 7.99
C ASN A 173 15.38 -12.58 6.59
N ALA A 174 14.58 -12.39 5.54
CA ALA A 174 15.00 -12.56 4.15
C ALA A 174 15.86 -11.39 3.62
N GLY A 175 16.12 -10.38 4.45
CA GLY A 175 17.00 -9.27 4.09
C GLY A 175 16.34 -8.18 3.24
N VAL A 176 15.00 -8.14 3.13
CA VAL A 176 14.33 -7.06 2.40
C VAL A 176 14.63 -5.69 3.04
N THR A 177 14.65 -4.63 2.27
CA THR A 177 15.01 -3.29 2.74
C THR A 177 13.94 -2.68 3.65
N ASP A 178 14.29 -1.67 4.45
CA ASP A 178 13.29 -0.96 5.30
C ASP A 178 12.20 -0.27 4.46
N ALA A 179 12.57 0.15 3.25
CA ALA A 179 11.64 0.70 2.27
C ALA A 179 10.60 -0.35 1.83
N GLU A 180 11.04 -1.58 1.54
CA GLU A 180 10.14 -2.69 1.19
C GLU A 180 9.29 -3.15 2.38
N LEU A 181 9.83 -3.18 3.60
CA LEU A 181 9.04 -3.43 4.81
C LEU A 181 7.96 -2.36 4.99
N LYS A 182 8.30 -1.09 4.80
CA LYS A 182 7.35 0.03 4.85
C LYS A 182 6.26 -0.12 3.77
N GLN A 183 6.65 -0.44 2.54
CA GLN A 183 5.72 -0.68 1.45
C GLN A 183 4.79 -1.86 1.74
N THR A 184 5.32 -2.93 2.34
CA THR A 184 4.52 -4.09 2.76
C THR A 184 3.50 -3.73 3.84
N ARG A 185 3.89 -2.94 4.85
CA ARG A 185 2.93 -2.42 5.85
C ARG A 185 1.83 -1.58 5.22
N GLN A 186 2.18 -0.72 4.27
CA GLN A 186 1.22 0.11 3.54
C GLN A 186 0.28 -0.76 2.67
N ALA A 187 0.82 -1.77 1.99
CA ALA A 187 0.03 -2.72 1.21
C ALA A 187 -0.94 -3.52 2.09
N ALA A 188 -0.47 -4.01 3.25
CA ALA A 188 -1.32 -4.66 4.24
C ALA A 188 -2.43 -3.72 4.72
N SER A 189 -2.08 -2.49 5.14
CA SER A 189 -3.06 -1.47 5.56
C SER A 189 -4.08 -1.16 4.48
N LYS A 190 -3.65 -1.02 3.22
CA LYS A 190 -4.56 -0.80 2.09
C LYS A 190 -5.51 -1.98 1.94
N LEU A 191 -4.97 -3.21 1.90
CA LEU A 191 -5.78 -4.39 1.65
C LEU A 191 -6.81 -4.64 2.75
N VAL A 192 -6.44 -4.58 4.03
CA VAL A 192 -7.42 -4.82 5.11
C VAL A 192 -8.59 -3.82 5.07
N ASN A 193 -8.35 -2.58 4.64
CA ASN A 193 -9.42 -1.59 4.45
C ASN A 193 -10.20 -1.82 3.14
N SER A 194 -9.56 -2.28 2.07
CA SER A 194 -10.23 -2.70 0.82
C SER A 194 -11.06 -3.97 0.97
N LEU A 195 -10.91 -4.68 2.09
CA LEU A 195 -11.66 -5.89 2.47
C LEU A 195 -12.70 -5.60 3.56
N SER A 196 -13.08 -4.33 3.76
CA SER A 196 -13.92 -3.89 4.88
C SER A 196 -15.12 -3.07 4.39
N TRP A 197 -16.28 -3.33 5.00
CA TRP A 197 -17.49 -2.50 4.88
C TRP A 197 -17.57 -1.40 5.94
N HIS A 198 -16.58 -1.30 6.83
CA HIS A 198 -16.52 -0.24 7.82
C HIS A 198 -16.26 1.12 7.14
N PRO A 199 -16.99 2.20 7.47
CA PRO A 199 -16.86 3.51 6.80
C PRO A 199 -15.58 4.28 7.15
N ARG A 200 -14.88 3.87 8.21
CA ARG A 200 -13.61 4.46 8.61
C ARG A 200 -12.45 3.62 8.11
N VAL A 201 -11.45 4.28 7.53
CA VAL A 201 -10.14 3.67 7.26
C VAL A 201 -9.38 3.55 8.58
N THR A 202 -8.95 2.34 8.92
CA THR A 202 -8.19 2.04 10.14
C THR A 202 -6.82 1.47 9.78
N VAL A 203 -5.76 2.13 10.23
CA VAL A 203 -4.37 1.68 10.04
C VAL A 203 -4.03 0.62 11.10
N PRO A 204 -3.54 -0.57 10.70
CA PRO A 204 -3.06 -1.58 11.65
C PRO A 204 -1.98 -1.01 12.59
N ALA A 205 -2.09 -1.29 13.89
CA ALA A 205 -1.14 -0.79 14.87
C ALA A 205 0.13 -1.64 14.87
N SER A 206 1.30 -1.02 14.77
CA SER A 206 2.56 -1.72 15.03
C SER A 206 2.74 -1.95 16.53
N VAL A 207 3.13 -3.17 16.92
CA VAL A 207 3.22 -3.57 18.33
C VAL A 207 4.65 -3.87 18.82
N ASP A 208 5.63 -3.63 17.96
CA ASP A 208 7.06 -3.79 18.23
C ASP A 208 7.85 -2.60 17.66
N ALA A 209 9.06 -2.36 18.19
CA ALA A 209 9.88 -1.21 17.79
C ALA A 209 10.31 -1.24 16.31
N ASN A 210 10.38 -2.42 15.70
CA ASN A 210 10.86 -2.61 14.34
C ASN A 210 9.71 -2.62 13.30
N GLY A 211 8.46 -2.52 13.74
CA GLY A 211 7.31 -2.55 12.83
C GLY A 211 7.12 -3.87 12.10
N LEU A 212 7.48 -4.98 12.74
CA LEU A 212 7.41 -6.31 12.16
C LEU A 212 6.11 -7.05 12.50
N VAL A 213 5.39 -6.64 13.54
CA VAL A 213 4.10 -7.23 13.91
C VAL A 213 3.04 -6.13 13.91
N LEU A 214 1.99 -6.34 13.13
CA LEU A 214 0.85 -5.44 13.00
C LEU A 214 -0.37 -6.06 13.67
N ARG A 215 -1.00 -5.36 14.60
CA ARG A 215 -2.28 -5.72 15.21
C ARG A 215 -3.45 -5.18 14.41
N LEU A 216 -4.44 -6.04 14.24
CA LEU A 216 -5.76 -5.79 13.67
C LEU A 216 -6.81 -6.04 14.75
N ASP A 217 -7.73 -5.10 14.97
CA ASP A 217 -8.97 -5.38 15.66
C ASP A 217 -10.03 -5.69 14.60
N MET A 218 -10.55 -6.92 14.58
CA MET A 218 -11.53 -7.34 13.56
C MET A 218 -12.78 -6.44 13.53
N ARG A 219 -13.14 -5.79 14.64
CA ARG A 219 -14.30 -4.90 14.74
C ARG A 219 -14.13 -3.64 13.91
N ASP A 220 -12.90 -3.13 13.80
CA ASP A 220 -12.57 -1.95 12.98
C ASP A 220 -12.76 -2.20 11.48
N TYR A 221 -12.89 -3.46 11.08
CA TYR A 221 -13.08 -3.89 9.70
C TYR A 221 -14.45 -4.57 9.45
N GLN A 222 -15.31 -4.62 10.48
CA GLN A 222 -16.56 -5.40 10.47
C GLN A 222 -16.37 -6.89 10.14
N TRP A 223 -15.23 -7.46 10.52
CA TRP A 223 -14.95 -8.88 10.33
C TRP A 223 -15.46 -9.71 11.51
N THR A 224 -15.71 -10.98 11.24
CA THR A 224 -16.15 -11.95 12.23
C THR A 224 -15.07 -13.00 12.48
N ALA A 225 -15.20 -13.76 13.57
CA ALA A 225 -14.35 -14.92 13.82
C ALA A 225 -14.38 -15.89 12.64
N LEU A 226 -15.56 -16.13 12.05
CA LEU A 226 -15.74 -17.00 10.88
C LEU A 226 -14.94 -16.54 9.66
N THR A 227 -14.85 -15.23 9.42
CA THR A 227 -14.03 -14.67 8.34
C THR A 227 -12.56 -15.03 8.54
N TRP A 228 -12.06 -14.92 9.78
CA TRP A 228 -10.68 -15.29 10.11
C TRP A 228 -10.45 -16.79 10.13
N ASP A 229 -11.46 -17.59 10.49
CA ASP A 229 -11.37 -19.05 10.47
C ASP A 229 -11.05 -19.59 9.08
N ARG A 230 -11.54 -18.91 8.03
CA ARG A 230 -11.21 -19.20 6.63
C ARG A 230 -9.75 -18.83 6.29
N VAL A 231 -9.24 -17.72 6.82
CA VAL A 231 -7.83 -17.33 6.66
C VAL A 231 -6.92 -18.38 7.26
N GLN A 232 -7.15 -18.76 8.52
CA GLN A 232 -6.32 -19.79 9.15
C GLN A 232 -6.43 -21.10 8.36
N ALA A 233 -7.64 -21.52 7.93
CA ALA A 233 -7.86 -22.75 7.16
C ALA A 233 -6.98 -22.82 5.90
N ALA A 234 -6.83 -21.69 5.20
CA ALA A 234 -5.99 -21.60 4.00
C ALA A 234 -4.49 -21.40 4.29
N TYR A 235 -4.10 -21.09 5.53
CA TYR A 235 -2.74 -20.70 5.86
C TYR A 235 -1.77 -21.90 5.88
N PRO A 236 -0.73 -21.94 5.00
CA PRO A 236 0.13 -23.11 4.87
C PRO A 236 1.28 -23.15 5.88
N TYR A 237 1.63 -22.03 6.50
CA TYR A 237 2.79 -21.92 7.40
C TYR A 237 2.40 -22.13 8.88
N ARG A 238 1.48 -23.07 9.14
CA ARG A 238 1.10 -23.46 10.50
C ARG A 238 2.26 -24.27 11.11
N ILE A 239 3.01 -23.66 12.02
CA ILE A 239 4.11 -24.34 12.73
C ILE A 239 3.59 -24.87 14.07
N ASN A 240 4.24 -25.93 14.58
CA ASN A 240 3.87 -26.64 15.79
C ASN A 240 3.67 -25.68 16.99
N ARG A 241 2.52 -25.81 17.65
CA ARG A 241 1.94 -24.84 18.60
C ARG A 241 2.08 -25.25 20.06
N ASP A 242 2.96 -26.20 20.36
CA ASP A 242 3.12 -26.73 21.71
C ASP A 242 3.96 -25.84 22.65
N THR A 243 3.98 -24.53 22.41
CA THR A 243 4.57 -23.56 23.33
C THR A 243 3.51 -22.95 24.27
N PRO A 244 3.88 -22.56 25.51
CA PRO A 244 2.98 -21.87 26.42
C PRO A 244 2.36 -20.60 25.82
N GLU A 245 3.15 -19.81 25.10
CA GLU A 245 2.73 -18.55 24.47
C GLU A 245 1.68 -18.80 23.38
N ALA A 246 1.90 -19.81 22.52
CA ALA A 246 0.95 -20.15 21.47
C ALA A 246 -0.41 -20.59 22.06
N LYS A 247 -0.38 -21.41 23.13
CA LYS A 247 -1.59 -21.84 23.85
C LYS A 247 -2.31 -20.67 24.51
N ALA A 248 -1.56 -19.76 25.13
CA ALA A 248 -2.13 -18.55 25.74
C ALA A 248 -2.78 -17.63 24.69
N ILE A 249 -2.10 -17.36 23.58
CA ILE A 249 -2.62 -16.54 22.48
C ILE A 249 -3.89 -17.17 21.91
N ALA A 250 -3.90 -18.49 21.67
CA ALA A 250 -5.07 -19.17 21.13
C ALA A 250 -6.27 -19.06 22.08
N LYS A 251 -6.05 -19.23 23.39
CA LYS A 251 -7.09 -19.06 24.41
C LYS A 251 -7.63 -17.63 24.48
N GLU A 252 -6.75 -16.63 24.43
CA GLU A 252 -7.13 -15.22 24.57
C GLU A 252 -7.81 -14.65 23.33
N THR A 253 -7.35 -15.04 22.15
CA THR A 253 -7.88 -14.56 20.86
C THR A 253 -9.05 -15.40 20.35
N GLY A 254 -9.26 -16.59 20.93
CA GLY A 254 -10.21 -17.59 20.43
C GLY A 254 -9.86 -18.11 19.03
N SER A 255 -8.59 -17.97 18.61
CA SER A 255 -8.12 -18.43 17.30
C SER A 255 -6.82 -19.19 17.46
N GLU A 256 -6.85 -20.41 16.96
CA GLU A 256 -5.72 -21.29 16.84
C GLU A 256 -4.54 -20.66 16.07
N GLN A 257 -4.85 -19.88 15.02
CA GLN A 257 -3.86 -19.08 14.27
C GLN A 257 -4.24 -17.60 14.31
N ALA A 258 -3.93 -16.93 15.42
CA ALA A 258 -4.24 -15.50 15.57
C ALA A 258 -3.39 -14.59 14.65
N HIS A 259 -2.29 -15.10 14.08
CA HIS A 259 -1.38 -14.32 13.24
C HIS A 259 -1.01 -15.03 11.95
N VAL A 260 -0.77 -14.28 10.87
CA VAL A 260 -0.27 -14.84 9.60
C VAL A 260 0.79 -13.93 9.00
N ARG A 261 1.55 -14.46 8.05
CA ARG A 261 2.53 -13.69 7.27
C ARG A 261 1.84 -12.62 6.43
N ALA A 262 2.34 -11.39 6.48
CA ALA A 262 1.74 -10.24 5.80
C ALA A 262 1.79 -10.36 4.27
N ASP A 263 2.92 -10.80 3.71
CA ASP A 263 3.08 -11.07 2.28
C ASP A 263 2.11 -12.13 1.77
N TRP A 264 1.97 -13.24 2.51
CA TRP A 264 1.00 -14.28 2.19
C TRP A 264 -0.43 -13.75 2.28
N PHE A 265 -0.77 -13.00 3.34
CA PHE A 265 -2.11 -12.43 3.49
C PHE A 265 -2.42 -11.50 2.31
N ILE A 266 -1.47 -10.64 1.93
CA ILE A 266 -1.61 -9.74 0.79
C ILE A 266 -1.84 -10.53 -0.51
N ALA A 267 -0.99 -11.53 -0.78
CA ALA A 267 -1.04 -12.26 -2.04
C ALA A 267 -2.28 -13.16 -2.17
N THR A 268 -2.74 -13.75 -1.05
CA THR A 268 -3.76 -14.79 -1.05
C THR A 268 -5.15 -14.24 -0.74
N VAL A 269 -5.30 -13.32 0.22
CA VAL A 269 -6.60 -12.78 0.63
C VAL A 269 -7.12 -11.74 -0.37
N SER A 270 -6.25 -11.15 -1.18
CA SER A 270 -6.65 -10.27 -2.29
C SER A 270 -7.28 -11.04 -3.47
N ARG A 271 -7.48 -12.35 -3.38
CA ARG A 271 -7.97 -13.21 -4.47
C ARG A 271 -9.11 -14.12 -3.99
N PRO A 272 -9.99 -14.56 -4.90
CA PRO A 272 -10.98 -15.59 -4.57
C PRO A 272 -10.33 -16.91 -4.08
N PRO A 273 -11.00 -17.66 -3.20
CA PRO A 273 -12.30 -17.37 -2.62
C PRO A 273 -12.27 -16.36 -1.45
N LEU A 274 -11.10 -16.14 -0.84
CA LEU A 274 -11.00 -15.33 0.39
C LEU A 274 -11.42 -13.87 0.16
N TYR A 275 -11.07 -13.25 -0.97
CA TYR A 275 -11.53 -11.90 -1.31
C TYR A 275 -13.07 -11.81 -1.30
N HIS A 276 -13.73 -12.80 -1.90
CA HIS A 276 -15.19 -12.90 -1.94
C HIS A 276 -15.78 -13.08 -0.55
N ASP A 277 -15.12 -13.90 0.28
CA ASP A 277 -15.54 -14.20 1.64
C ASP A 277 -15.46 -12.98 2.57
N PHE A 278 -14.39 -12.18 2.45
CA PHE A 278 -14.18 -11.00 3.28
C PHE A 278 -15.19 -9.90 3.01
N LEU A 279 -15.48 -9.65 1.73
CA LEU A 279 -16.48 -8.66 1.33
C LEU A 279 -17.90 -9.23 1.32
N ALA A 280 -18.08 -10.51 1.68
CA ALA A 280 -19.35 -11.23 1.56
C ALA A 280 -20.03 -10.99 0.19
N LEU A 281 -19.22 -10.99 -0.89
CA LEU A 281 -19.73 -10.67 -2.21
C LEU A 281 -20.82 -11.69 -2.60
N PRO A 282 -21.90 -11.24 -3.26
CA PRO A 282 -22.96 -12.15 -3.67
C PRO A 282 -22.58 -12.91 -4.95
N GLY A 283 -23.36 -13.96 -5.26
CA GLY A 283 -23.12 -14.81 -6.43
C GLY A 283 -23.58 -14.22 -7.78
N THR A 284 -24.22 -13.04 -7.81
CA THR A 284 -24.73 -12.43 -9.04
C THR A 284 -24.63 -10.90 -9.00
N HIS A 285 -24.53 -10.26 -10.17
CA HIS A 285 -24.52 -8.79 -10.27
C HIS A 285 -25.78 -8.15 -9.70
N ARG A 286 -26.97 -8.72 -9.96
CA ARG A 286 -28.23 -8.17 -9.43
C ARG A 286 -28.26 -8.15 -7.90
N ALA A 287 -27.66 -9.17 -7.27
CA ALA A 287 -27.54 -9.19 -5.82
C ALA A 287 -26.51 -8.17 -5.31
N LEU A 288 -25.43 -7.93 -6.07
CA LEU A 288 -24.48 -6.86 -5.75
C LEU A 288 -25.12 -5.48 -5.90
N GLU A 289 -25.86 -5.24 -6.98
CA GLU A 289 -26.62 -4.02 -7.24
C GLU A 289 -27.56 -3.69 -6.07
N ARG A 290 -28.32 -4.69 -5.57
CA ARG A 290 -29.11 -4.52 -4.33
C ARG A 290 -28.27 -4.19 -3.11
N LEU A 291 -27.12 -4.86 -2.94
CA LEU A 291 -26.20 -4.62 -1.81
C LEU A 291 -25.68 -3.17 -1.82
N VAL A 292 -25.37 -2.62 -3.00
CA VAL A 292 -24.87 -1.24 -3.16
C VAL A 292 -25.96 -0.20 -3.45
N ARG A 293 -27.24 -0.63 -3.42
CA ARG A 293 -28.45 0.19 -3.65
C ARG A 293 -28.49 0.86 -5.03
N VAL A 294 -28.24 0.08 -6.08
CA VAL A 294 -28.28 0.51 -7.47
C VAL A 294 -29.38 -0.24 -8.21
N GLU A 295 -30.26 0.48 -8.89
CA GLU A 295 -31.30 -0.08 -9.77
C GLU A 295 -30.90 0.15 -11.23
N ALA A 296 -29.95 -0.65 -11.73
CA ALA A 296 -29.29 -0.39 -13.02
C ALA A 296 -30.25 -0.37 -14.22
N LEU A 297 -31.23 -1.29 -14.25
CA LEU A 297 -32.22 -1.34 -15.34
C LEU A 297 -33.18 -0.14 -15.31
N THR A 298 -33.64 0.25 -14.13
CA THR A 298 -34.47 1.47 -13.99
C THR A 298 -33.69 2.72 -14.36
N ASN A 299 -32.40 2.79 -14.02
CA ASN A 299 -31.53 3.88 -14.46
C ASN A 299 -31.41 3.95 -15.99
N LEU A 300 -31.36 2.81 -16.68
CA LEU A 300 -31.38 2.76 -18.15
C LEU A 300 -32.70 3.26 -18.71
N GLU A 301 -33.83 2.76 -18.21
CA GLU A 301 -35.18 3.15 -18.66
C GLU A 301 -35.47 4.63 -18.44
N GLN A 302 -34.92 5.22 -17.38
CA GLN A 302 -35.10 6.62 -17.02
C GLN A 302 -34.00 7.55 -17.57
N GLU A 303 -33.08 7.03 -18.38
CA GLU A 303 -31.94 7.78 -18.94
C GLU A 303 -31.03 8.41 -17.84
N ARG A 304 -30.99 7.80 -16.66
CA ARG A 304 -30.18 8.20 -15.50
C ARG A 304 -28.87 7.43 -15.41
N VAL A 305 -28.22 7.21 -16.54
CA VAL A 305 -26.96 6.45 -16.65
C VAL A 305 -26.02 7.15 -17.62
N ALA A 306 -24.74 7.23 -17.25
CA ALA A 306 -23.71 7.59 -18.22
C ALA A 306 -23.21 6.30 -18.89
N ARG A 307 -23.24 6.27 -20.23
CA ARG A 307 -22.94 5.08 -21.02
C ARG A 307 -22.00 5.41 -22.17
N ALA A 308 -21.04 4.52 -22.44
CA ALA A 308 -20.15 4.63 -23.59
C ALA A 308 -19.90 3.24 -24.19
N GLY A 309 -19.78 3.19 -25.53
CA GLY A 309 -19.43 1.98 -26.29
C GLY A 309 -18.12 2.18 -27.06
N PHE A 310 -17.32 1.12 -27.17
CA PHE A 310 -16.00 1.12 -27.82
C PHE A 310 -15.90 -0.04 -28.80
N ASN A 311 -15.21 0.16 -29.93
CA ASN A 311 -14.87 -0.90 -30.90
C ASN A 311 -13.58 -1.65 -30.52
N GLU A 312 -12.64 -0.94 -29.91
CA GLU A 312 -11.35 -1.47 -29.46
C GLU A 312 -11.04 -0.95 -28.06
N SER A 313 -10.52 -1.82 -27.19
CA SER A 313 -10.04 -1.49 -25.85
C SER A 313 -8.60 -1.97 -25.68
N GLY A 314 -7.81 -1.29 -24.85
CA GLY A 314 -6.45 -1.75 -24.52
C GLY A 314 -6.41 -3.08 -23.74
N VAL A 315 -7.57 -3.62 -23.34
CA VAL A 315 -7.74 -4.78 -22.44
C VAL A 315 -8.63 -5.89 -23.06
N SER A 316 -9.57 -5.55 -23.95
CA SER A 316 -10.37 -6.51 -24.72
C SER A 316 -10.21 -6.23 -26.21
N ARG A 317 -10.08 -7.29 -27.01
CA ARG A 317 -9.92 -7.21 -28.48
C ARG A 317 -11.22 -6.92 -29.21
N ASN A 318 -12.35 -6.97 -28.51
CA ASN A 318 -13.69 -6.84 -29.06
C ASN A 318 -14.38 -5.60 -28.49
N ASN A 319 -15.62 -5.40 -28.92
CA ASN A 319 -16.51 -4.36 -28.44
C ASN A 319 -16.57 -4.37 -26.91
N ARG A 320 -16.78 -3.19 -26.32
CA ARG A 320 -17.06 -3.05 -24.89
C ARG A 320 -18.08 -1.95 -24.68
N VAL A 321 -19.01 -2.15 -23.76
CA VAL A 321 -19.89 -1.10 -23.26
C VAL A 321 -19.59 -0.89 -21.79
N ILE A 322 -19.49 0.36 -21.35
CA ILE A 322 -19.39 0.72 -19.94
C ILE A 322 -20.57 1.57 -19.52
N GLU A 323 -20.99 1.38 -18.29
CA GLU A 323 -22.03 2.14 -17.62
C GLU A 323 -21.52 2.65 -16.28
N ARG A 324 -21.92 3.87 -15.95
CA ARG A 324 -21.75 4.46 -14.63
C ARG A 324 -23.11 4.81 -14.06
N HIS A 325 -23.38 4.28 -12.87
CA HIS A 325 -24.54 4.59 -12.05
C HIS A 325 -24.09 5.27 -10.76
N ASP A 326 -24.93 6.16 -10.24
CA ASP A 326 -24.77 6.64 -8.87
C ASP A 326 -25.14 5.54 -7.87
N ALA A 327 -24.34 5.40 -6.81
CA ALA A 327 -24.51 4.38 -5.78
C ALA A 327 -24.46 5.02 -4.39
N ALA A 328 -24.91 4.30 -3.36
CA ALA A 328 -25.01 4.82 -1.99
C ALA A 328 -23.71 5.40 -1.43
N HIS A 329 -22.55 4.90 -1.88
CA HIS A 329 -21.23 5.31 -1.40
C HIS A 329 -20.33 5.89 -2.51
N GLY A 330 -20.91 6.35 -3.62
CA GLY A 330 -20.16 6.93 -4.74
C GLY A 330 -20.72 6.46 -6.07
N ALA A 331 -19.95 5.64 -6.79
CA ALA A 331 -20.30 5.13 -8.09
C ALA A 331 -20.36 3.60 -8.11
N TYR A 332 -21.17 3.08 -9.02
CA TYR A 332 -21.14 1.70 -9.50
C TYR A 332 -20.87 1.74 -11.00
N TRP A 333 -19.76 1.12 -11.39
CA TRP A 333 -19.37 0.93 -12.78
C TRP A 333 -19.59 -0.51 -13.18
N ARG A 334 -20.07 -0.70 -14.39
CA ARG A 334 -20.26 -2.00 -15.01
C ARG A 334 -19.73 -1.97 -16.43
N SER A 335 -19.04 -3.03 -16.84
CA SER A 335 -18.83 -3.33 -18.24
C SER A 335 -19.71 -4.47 -18.75
N TYR A 336 -19.93 -4.43 -20.06
CA TYR A 336 -20.35 -5.53 -20.87
C TYR A 336 -19.21 -5.80 -21.84
N ASP A 337 -18.61 -6.98 -21.72
CA ASP A 337 -17.49 -7.45 -22.53
C ASP A 337 -17.99 -8.51 -23.51
N PHE A 338 -17.42 -8.51 -24.72
CA PHE A 338 -17.92 -9.26 -25.87
C PHE A 338 -16.89 -10.28 -26.35
N ALA A 339 -17.37 -11.43 -26.85
CA ALA A 339 -16.49 -12.48 -27.36
C ALA A 339 -16.15 -12.29 -28.85
N ASP A 340 -16.93 -11.48 -29.57
CA ASP A 340 -16.74 -11.14 -30.99
C ASP A 340 -17.38 -9.77 -31.30
N ASN A 341 -17.25 -9.29 -32.54
CA ASN A 341 -17.80 -8.03 -33.05
C ASN A 341 -18.90 -8.23 -34.11
N THR A 342 -19.46 -9.44 -34.22
CA THR A 342 -20.48 -9.81 -35.21
C THR A 342 -21.87 -9.99 -34.60
N GLU A 343 -22.90 -10.02 -35.44
CA GLU A 343 -24.31 -10.22 -35.02
C GLU A 343 -24.71 -9.31 -33.84
N ARG A 344 -25.43 -9.85 -32.84
CA ARG A 344 -25.82 -9.12 -31.62
C ARG A 344 -24.64 -8.76 -30.71
N GLN A 345 -23.41 -9.14 -31.05
CA GLN A 345 -22.20 -8.69 -30.36
C GLN A 345 -21.59 -7.44 -31.02
N ASN A 346 -22.14 -6.98 -32.15
CA ASN A 346 -21.79 -5.71 -32.76
C ASN A 346 -22.54 -4.54 -32.11
N VAL A 347 -21.87 -3.77 -31.25
CA VAL A 347 -22.50 -2.66 -30.51
C VAL A 347 -22.92 -1.48 -31.41
N PHE A 348 -22.40 -1.38 -32.64
CA PHE A 348 -22.81 -0.36 -33.61
C PHE A 348 -24.10 -0.74 -34.35
N GLN A 349 -24.41 -2.04 -34.44
CA GLN A 349 -25.67 -2.53 -35.00
C GLN A 349 -26.73 -2.75 -33.90
N PHE A 350 -26.30 -3.13 -32.69
CA PHE A 350 -27.18 -3.46 -31.56
C PHE A 350 -26.80 -2.66 -30.28
N PRO A 351 -26.97 -1.33 -30.25
CA PRO A 351 -26.44 -0.50 -29.16
C PRO A 351 -27.24 -0.53 -27.85
N LEU A 352 -28.47 -1.06 -27.83
CA LEU A 352 -29.45 -0.81 -26.75
C LEU A 352 -29.65 -1.97 -25.76
N GLY A 353 -28.75 -2.94 -25.71
CA GLY A 353 -28.81 -3.99 -24.67
C GLY A 353 -28.59 -3.43 -23.26
N PRO A 354 -28.69 -4.24 -22.19
CA PRO A 354 -29.10 -5.63 -22.19
C PRO A 354 -30.63 -5.81 -22.12
N LEU A 355 -31.42 -4.72 -22.16
CA LEU A 355 -32.89 -4.81 -22.14
C LEU A 355 -33.39 -5.53 -23.41
N PRO A 356 -34.38 -6.44 -23.31
CA PRO A 356 -34.90 -7.13 -24.48
C PRO A 356 -35.37 -6.17 -25.56
N GLY A 357 -34.95 -6.39 -26.81
CA GLY A 357 -35.31 -5.54 -27.93
C GLY A 357 -34.63 -5.96 -29.22
N THR A 358 -35.15 -5.49 -30.36
CA THR A 358 -34.59 -5.81 -31.68
C THR A 358 -33.14 -5.31 -31.81
N THR A 359 -32.83 -4.16 -31.20
CA THR A 359 -31.50 -3.52 -31.14
C THR A 359 -30.69 -3.86 -29.89
N SER A 360 -31.10 -4.88 -29.11
CA SER A 360 -30.35 -5.33 -27.93
C SER A 360 -29.11 -6.13 -28.31
N PHE A 361 -27.99 -5.82 -27.66
CA PHE A 361 -26.78 -6.63 -27.76
C PHE A 361 -26.81 -7.89 -26.87
N THR A 362 -25.93 -8.83 -27.19
CA THR A 362 -25.56 -9.99 -26.36
C THR A 362 -24.12 -9.83 -25.91
N HIS A 363 -23.83 -10.02 -24.62
CA HIS A 363 -22.49 -9.90 -24.04
C HIS A 363 -22.04 -11.24 -23.43
N ALA A 364 -20.72 -11.42 -23.31
CA ALA A 364 -20.10 -12.65 -22.84
C ALA A 364 -19.67 -12.59 -21.37
N GLY A 365 -19.47 -11.40 -20.83
CA GLY A 365 -19.07 -11.18 -19.44
C GLY A 365 -19.10 -9.71 -19.05
N GLY A 366 -18.58 -9.42 -17.87
CA GLY A 366 -18.47 -8.05 -17.37
C GLY A 366 -17.62 -7.92 -16.12
N GLU A 367 -17.14 -6.71 -15.90
CA GLU A 367 -16.40 -6.29 -14.73
C GLU A 367 -17.22 -5.23 -13.99
N LEU A 368 -17.28 -5.36 -12.67
CA LEU A 368 -18.01 -4.45 -11.79
C LEU A 368 -17.03 -3.78 -10.85
N ILE A 369 -17.12 -2.45 -10.73
CA ILE A 369 -16.36 -1.65 -9.77
C ILE A 369 -17.36 -0.87 -8.94
N PHE A 370 -17.25 -0.92 -7.61
CA PHE A 370 -18.16 -0.20 -6.73
C PHE A 370 -17.41 0.43 -5.56
N ASN A 371 -17.93 1.54 -5.05
CA ASN A 371 -17.37 2.17 -3.86
C ASN A 371 -17.84 1.48 -2.58
N LEU A 372 -16.88 1.23 -1.68
CA LEU A 372 -17.11 0.82 -0.30
C LEU A 372 -17.39 2.05 0.58
N PRO A 373 -18.02 1.89 1.76
CA PRO A 373 -18.35 3.01 2.65
C PRO A 373 -17.15 3.87 3.10
N ASN A 374 -15.94 3.32 3.07
CA ASN A 374 -14.70 4.03 3.39
C ASN A 374 -14.05 4.76 2.20
N GLY A 375 -14.73 4.82 1.06
CA GLY A 375 -14.25 5.48 -0.16
C GLY A 375 -13.30 4.63 -1.02
N LEU A 376 -12.88 3.46 -0.55
CA LEU A 376 -12.13 2.50 -1.37
C LEU A 376 -13.06 1.79 -2.37
N GLN A 377 -12.49 0.95 -3.23
CA GLN A 377 -13.22 0.22 -4.25
C GLN A 377 -13.26 -1.28 -3.95
N GLY A 378 -14.39 -1.90 -4.26
CA GLY A 378 -14.55 -3.33 -4.45
C GLY A 378 -14.72 -3.67 -5.92
N TYR A 379 -14.44 -4.94 -6.26
CA TYR A 379 -14.39 -5.45 -7.62
C TYR A 379 -15.15 -6.77 -7.70
N MET A 380 -15.86 -7.03 -8.80
CA MET A 380 -16.48 -8.33 -9.05
C MET A 380 -16.49 -8.64 -10.54
N LEU A 381 -16.13 -9.87 -10.90
CA LEU A 381 -16.23 -10.36 -12.27
C LEU A 381 -17.51 -11.17 -12.44
N VAL A 382 -18.15 -11.06 -13.60
CA VAL A 382 -19.36 -11.84 -13.94
C VAL A 382 -19.31 -12.44 -15.33
N ASP A 383 -19.96 -13.59 -15.51
CA ASP A 383 -20.22 -14.17 -16.83
C ASP A 383 -21.37 -13.46 -17.56
N GLY A 384 -21.65 -13.83 -18.81
CA GLY A 384 -22.74 -13.26 -19.62
C GLY A 384 -24.15 -13.53 -19.10
N ARG A 385 -24.29 -14.41 -18.09
CA ARG A 385 -25.54 -14.60 -17.34
C ARG A 385 -25.57 -13.76 -16.05
N GLY A 386 -24.50 -13.01 -15.80
CA GLY A 386 -24.36 -12.14 -14.66
C GLY A 386 -24.06 -12.86 -13.35
N ARG A 387 -23.56 -14.11 -13.41
CA ARG A 387 -23.11 -14.88 -12.25
C ARG A 387 -21.65 -14.55 -11.95
N ARG A 388 -21.31 -14.44 -10.68
CA ARG A 388 -19.94 -14.14 -10.24
C ARG A 388 -18.99 -15.27 -10.66
N ILE A 389 -17.83 -14.88 -11.20
CA ILE A 389 -16.74 -15.79 -11.55
C ILE A 389 -15.45 -15.37 -10.83
N ASP A 390 -14.56 -16.33 -10.59
CA ASP A 390 -13.31 -16.08 -9.83
C ASP A 390 -12.16 -15.59 -10.72
N ARG A 391 -12.25 -15.81 -12.05
CA ARG A 391 -11.25 -15.44 -13.03
C ARG A 391 -11.93 -15.01 -14.33
N GLY A 392 -11.42 -13.94 -14.94
CA GLY A 392 -11.84 -13.48 -16.26
C GLY A 392 -11.41 -14.47 -17.35
N PRO A 393 -12.28 -14.81 -18.31
CA PRO A 393 -11.90 -15.70 -19.42
C PRO A 393 -10.88 -15.03 -20.34
N VAL A 394 -9.77 -15.72 -20.63
CA VAL A 394 -8.62 -15.17 -21.39
C VAL A 394 -8.97 -14.85 -22.84
N GLU A 395 -9.97 -15.54 -23.37
CA GLU A 395 -10.55 -15.32 -24.69
C GLU A 395 -11.35 -14.01 -24.79
N ILE A 396 -11.71 -13.39 -23.65
CA ILE A 396 -12.45 -12.12 -23.58
C ILE A 396 -11.56 -10.97 -23.12
N VAL A 397 -10.70 -11.21 -22.12
CA VAL A 397 -9.85 -10.19 -21.47
C VAL A 397 -8.42 -10.71 -21.30
N SER A 398 -7.44 -9.94 -21.78
CA SER A 398 -6.01 -10.27 -21.66
C SER A 398 -5.18 -9.02 -21.37
N ASP A 399 -4.27 -9.09 -20.40
CA ASP A 399 -3.27 -8.03 -20.16
C ASP A 399 -2.03 -8.30 -21.03
N PRO A 400 -1.78 -7.52 -22.10
CA PRO A 400 -0.66 -7.75 -23.00
C PRO A 400 0.72 -7.59 -22.33
N LYS A 401 0.79 -7.04 -21.12
CA LYS A 401 2.03 -6.89 -20.34
C LYS A 401 2.32 -8.07 -19.41
N ARG A 402 1.40 -9.04 -19.27
CA ARG A 402 1.66 -10.24 -18.47
C ARG A 402 2.02 -11.44 -19.35
N PRO A 403 3.00 -12.27 -18.91
CA PRO A 403 3.50 -13.39 -19.71
C PRO A 403 2.58 -14.62 -19.72
N ASP A 404 1.46 -14.63 -19.00
CA ASP A 404 0.48 -15.74 -18.95
C ASP A 404 -0.47 -15.76 -20.15
N ARG A 405 0.11 -15.66 -21.36
CA ARG A 405 -0.56 -15.94 -22.62
C ARG A 405 -0.91 -17.41 -22.80
#